data_AF-A0A2N4UUR8-F1
#
_entry.id   AF-A0A2N4UUR8-F1
#
_cell.length_a   1.000
_cell.length_b   1.000
_cell.length_c   1.000
_cell.angle_alpha   90.00
_cell.angle_beta   90.00
_cell.angle_gamma   90.00
#
_symmetry.space_group_name_H-M   'P 1'
#
loop_
_entity.id
_entity.type
_entity.pdbx_description
1 polymer ?
#
loop_
_entity_poly.entity_id
_entity_poly.type
_entity_poly.pdbx_seq_one_letter_code
_entity_poly.pdbx_strand_id
1 'polypeptide(L)'
;MSPKDITVVVQGPVQTFSDREQELGITQKCLNSVRQFLPGAKIILSTWHNQDLTDLDYDQLVLCDDPGTNIRAYNVDGTPQMFNNNRQIVSTLDGLHHVTTPYTMKLRSDNYLISDAFLHLQQAFPKRCNEDRFFNERVVVINTFTRRYAKGLPVVFHMSDFFYFGRTEDVIACWKMPLIEDFIATKDTPYNIGFPDYSIDCTQMLFIRAMQQFDQSFALNGLLDNNPEKQIFSDRCFANNFVIADPQQVGVGLCRKFVVKARVSRTKGKVAHWQFKEWQQLYKKYCDPNFDLQYPIFAQYKLFLQRCLYVFPARLENKRRLQQRQKKVSVNK
;
A
#
# COMPACT_ATOMS: atom_id res chain seq x y z
N MET A 1 18.20 4.65 17.00
CA MET A 1 17.01 3.90 17.46
C MET A 1 17.46 2.50 17.79
N SER A 2 17.14 1.98 18.97
CA SER A 2 17.45 0.61 19.35
C SER A 2 16.35 -0.34 18.88
N PRO A 3 16.63 -1.61 18.53
CA PRO A 3 15.58 -2.59 18.27
C PRO A 3 14.55 -2.72 19.40
N LYS A 4 14.95 -2.50 20.66
CA LYS A 4 14.07 -2.52 21.83
C LYS A 4 13.01 -1.41 21.83
N ASP A 5 13.24 -0.35 21.05
CA ASP A 5 12.30 0.78 20.87
C ASP A 5 11.24 0.47 19.81
N ILE A 6 11.28 -0.73 19.23
CA ILE A 6 10.45 -1.14 18.09
C ILE A 6 9.61 -2.34 18.48
N THR A 7 8.31 -2.26 18.16
CA THR A 7 7.43 -3.43 18.09
C THR A 7 7.10 -3.72 16.64
N VAL A 8 7.24 -4.99 16.24
CA VAL A 8 6.84 -5.46 14.91
C VAL A 8 5.49 -6.17 15.03
N VAL A 9 4.48 -5.61 14.35
CA VAL A 9 3.18 -6.24 14.16
C VAL A 9 3.22 -7.02 12.85
N VAL A 10 3.30 -8.35 12.97
CA VAL A 10 3.20 -9.28 11.85
C VAL A 10 1.72 -9.59 11.62
N GLN A 11 1.20 -9.17 10.46
CA GLN A 11 -0.21 -9.14 10.16
C GLN A 11 -0.59 -10.09 9.03
N GLY A 12 -1.66 -10.86 9.25
CA GLY A 12 -2.33 -11.66 8.23
C GLY A 12 -2.22 -13.16 8.49
N PRO A 13 -2.81 -13.99 7.61
CA PRO A 13 -2.86 -15.43 7.85
C PRO A 13 -1.47 -16.06 7.89
N VAL A 14 -1.33 -17.07 8.74
CA VAL A 14 -0.08 -17.83 8.89
C VAL A 14 -0.02 -19.08 8.01
N GLN A 15 -1.17 -19.53 7.50
CA GLN A 15 -1.32 -20.70 6.65
C GLN A 15 -2.24 -20.44 5.45
N THR A 16 -2.10 -21.30 4.44
CA THR A 16 -2.96 -21.36 3.25
C THR A 16 -4.43 -21.56 3.63
N PHE A 17 -5.32 -20.76 3.04
CA PHE A 17 -6.75 -21.07 3.00
C PHE A 17 -7.08 -21.81 1.70
N SER A 18 -8.20 -22.54 1.67
CA SER A 18 -8.64 -23.34 0.51
C SER A 18 -8.75 -22.53 -0.80
N ASP A 19 -8.99 -21.23 -0.70
CA ASP A 19 -9.11 -20.29 -1.82
C ASP A 19 -7.82 -19.51 -2.12
N ARG A 20 -6.79 -19.63 -1.28
CA ARG A 20 -5.57 -18.82 -1.39
C ARG A 20 -4.32 -19.53 -0.89
N GLU A 21 -3.57 -20.11 -1.82
CA GLU A 21 -2.23 -20.66 -1.58
C GLU A 21 -1.25 -19.62 -1.04
N GLN A 22 -0.58 -19.99 0.06
CA GLN A 22 0.55 -19.30 0.66
C GLN A 22 1.82 -20.15 0.49
N GLU A 23 2.97 -19.49 0.37
CA GLU A 23 4.27 -20.18 0.35
C GLU A 23 4.51 -20.86 1.70
N LEU A 24 4.78 -22.17 1.68
CA LEU A 24 5.00 -22.95 2.90
C LEU A 24 6.14 -22.34 3.72
N GLY A 25 5.90 -22.13 5.02
CA GLY A 25 6.89 -21.58 5.95
C GLY A 25 7.19 -20.08 5.79
N ILE A 26 6.46 -19.34 4.95
CA ILE A 26 6.73 -17.91 4.75
C ILE A 26 6.56 -17.10 6.03
N THR A 27 5.57 -17.43 6.87
CA THR A 27 5.35 -16.76 8.15
C THR A 27 6.51 -17.03 9.12
N GLN A 28 7.00 -18.28 9.19
CA GLN A 28 8.16 -18.60 10.00
C GLN A 28 9.40 -17.82 9.54
N LYS A 29 9.60 -17.72 8.22
CA LYS A 29 10.66 -16.90 7.63
C LYS A 29 10.51 -15.42 7.98
N CYS A 30 9.27 -14.90 7.99
CA CYS A 30 8.97 -13.53 8.42
C CYS A 30 9.42 -13.31 9.87
N LEU A 31 8.95 -14.12 10.81
CA LEU A 31 9.28 -14.00 12.23
C LEU A 31 10.79 -14.14 12.49
N ASN A 32 11.42 -15.17 11.91
CA ASN A 32 12.87 -15.40 12.05
C ASN A 32 13.69 -14.22 11.50
N SER A 33 13.26 -13.62 10.40
CA SER A 33 13.95 -12.44 9.85
C SER A 33 13.86 -11.22 10.79
N VAL A 34 12.75 -11.06 11.51
CA VAL A 34 12.64 -9.99 12.52
C VAL A 34 13.61 -10.23 13.65
N ARG A 35 13.71 -11.46 14.17
CA ARG A 35 14.70 -11.81 15.21
C ARG A 35 16.13 -11.57 14.74
N GLN A 36 16.43 -11.89 13.48
CA GLN A 36 17.75 -11.71 12.89
C GLN A 36 18.14 -10.23 12.74
N PHE A 37 17.25 -9.39 12.20
CA PHE A 37 17.59 -8.01 11.82
C PHE A 37 17.18 -6.96 12.87
N LEU A 38 16.33 -7.32 13.83
CA LEU A 38 15.94 -6.48 14.96
C LEU A 38 16.04 -7.26 16.28
N PRO A 39 17.25 -7.68 16.71
CA PRO A 39 17.41 -8.45 17.93
C PRO A 39 16.96 -7.64 19.14
N GLY A 40 15.89 -8.09 19.79
CA GLY A 40 15.29 -7.43 20.96
C GLY A 40 14.04 -6.60 20.66
N ALA A 41 13.59 -6.50 19.41
CA ALA A 41 12.25 -5.97 19.10
C ALA A 41 11.17 -6.94 19.58
N LYS A 42 10.07 -6.39 20.11
CA LYS A 42 8.87 -7.17 20.44
C LYS A 42 8.15 -7.55 19.15
N ILE A 43 7.70 -8.79 19.04
CA ILE A 43 6.91 -9.29 17.91
C ILE A 43 5.49 -9.58 18.39
N ILE A 44 4.53 -8.91 17.77
CA ILE A 44 3.11 -9.19 17.91
C ILE A 44 2.65 -9.91 16.65
N LEU A 45 2.21 -11.15 16.77
CA LEU A 45 1.56 -11.89 15.69
C LEU A 45 0.05 -11.61 15.75
N SER A 46 -0.46 -10.88 14.77
CA SER A 46 -1.87 -10.51 14.63
C SER A 46 -2.51 -11.32 13.50
N THR A 47 -3.30 -12.33 13.87
CA THR A 47 -3.82 -13.33 12.93
C THR A 47 -5.21 -13.85 13.34
N TRP A 48 -5.74 -14.81 12.59
CA TRP A 48 -7.09 -15.35 12.76
C TRP A 48 -7.14 -16.53 13.74
N HIS A 49 -8.33 -16.77 14.31
CA HIS A 49 -8.62 -18.00 15.06
C HIS A 49 -8.40 -19.25 14.21
N ASN A 50 -8.13 -20.38 14.87
CA ASN A 50 -7.99 -21.72 14.27
C ASN A 50 -6.88 -21.84 13.20
N GLN A 51 -5.80 -21.07 13.32
CA GLN A 51 -4.61 -21.27 12.50
C GLN A 51 -3.56 -22.13 13.20
N ASP A 52 -2.76 -22.86 12.43
CA ASP A 52 -1.63 -23.62 12.97
C ASP A 52 -0.49 -22.66 13.31
N LEU A 53 -0.23 -22.50 14.61
CA LEU A 53 0.81 -21.63 15.15
C LEU A 53 2.05 -22.41 15.62
N THR A 54 2.13 -23.70 15.28
CA THR A 54 3.22 -24.58 15.72
C THR A 54 4.57 -24.01 15.27
N ASP A 55 5.53 -24.00 16.19
CA ASP A 55 6.93 -23.54 16.00
C ASP A 55 7.11 -22.06 15.58
N LEU A 56 6.06 -21.23 15.65
CA LEU A 56 6.16 -19.80 15.37
C LEU A 56 6.73 -19.03 16.58
N ASP A 57 7.83 -18.29 16.38
CA ASP A 57 8.45 -17.45 17.42
C ASP A 57 7.88 -16.02 17.42
N TYR A 58 7.06 -15.71 18.42
CA TYR A 58 6.49 -14.38 18.66
C TYR A 58 6.37 -14.12 20.17
N ASP A 59 6.32 -12.84 20.57
CA ASP A 59 6.23 -12.46 21.99
C ASP A 59 4.78 -12.29 22.46
N GLN A 60 3.87 -11.95 21.55
CA GLN A 60 2.45 -11.80 21.85
C GLN A 60 1.60 -12.24 20.65
N LEU A 61 0.52 -12.96 20.94
CA LEU A 61 -0.51 -13.34 19.97
C LEU A 61 -1.73 -12.43 20.10
N VAL A 62 -2.30 -12.03 18.97
CA VAL A 62 -3.60 -11.35 18.86
C VAL A 62 -4.44 -12.15 17.88
N LEU A 63 -5.53 -12.74 18.39
CA LEU A 63 -6.50 -13.48 17.58
C LEU A 63 -7.65 -12.54 17.23
N CYS A 64 -7.78 -12.27 15.94
CA CYS A 64 -8.73 -11.32 15.38
C CYS A 64 -10.05 -12.00 15.03
N ASP A 65 -11.16 -11.34 15.32
CA ASP A 65 -12.47 -11.75 14.82
C ASP A 65 -12.57 -11.42 13.33
N ASP A 66 -12.87 -12.41 12.48
CA ASP A 66 -12.92 -12.22 11.02
C ASP A 66 -14.15 -11.39 10.63
N PRO A 67 -13.99 -10.16 10.11
CA PRO A 67 -15.12 -9.33 9.67
C PRO A 67 -15.73 -9.83 8.34
N GLY A 68 -15.15 -10.86 7.74
CA GLY A 68 -15.52 -11.34 6.42
C GLY A 68 -14.95 -10.47 5.29
N THR A 69 -15.31 -10.85 4.07
CA THR A 69 -15.03 -10.07 2.87
C THR A 69 -16.08 -8.97 2.65
N ASN A 70 -15.70 -7.88 2.01
CA ASN A 70 -16.61 -6.78 1.67
C ASN A 70 -16.80 -6.62 0.15
N ILE A 71 -17.98 -6.17 -0.27
CA ILE A 71 -18.34 -5.91 -1.67
C ILE A 71 -17.95 -4.47 -2.01
N ARG A 72 -17.21 -4.26 -3.11
CA ARG A 72 -16.84 -2.90 -3.56
C ARG A 72 -17.26 -2.57 -4.98
N ALA A 73 -17.65 -3.60 -5.73
CA ALA A 73 -18.07 -3.49 -7.10
C ALA A 73 -18.89 -4.73 -7.49
N TYR A 74 -19.62 -4.62 -8.59
CA TYR A 74 -20.30 -5.73 -9.23
C TYR A 74 -19.72 -5.96 -10.63
N ASN A 75 -19.70 -7.22 -11.04
CA ASN A 75 -19.42 -7.62 -12.41
C ASN A 75 -20.55 -7.20 -13.36
N VAL A 76 -20.31 -7.27 -14.66
CA VAL A 76 -21.31 -6.92 -15.69
C VAL A 76 -22.55 -7.84 -15.62
N ASP A 77 -22.38 -9.06 -15.13
CA ASP A 77 -23.44 -10.04 -14.90
C ASP A 77 -24.18 -9.85 -13.56
N GLY A 78 -23.82 -8.83 -12.77
CA GLY A 78 -24.44 -8.54 -11.47
C GLY A 78 -23.86 -9.33 -10.30
N THR A 79 -22.85 -10.19 -10.50
CA THR A 79 -22.21 -10.91 -9.39
C THR A 79 -21.31 -9.98 -8.56
N PRO A 80 -21.32 -10.08 -7.22
CA PRO A 80 -20.52 -9.21 -6.37
C PRO A 80 -19.02 -9.53 -6.48
N GLN A 81 -18.19 -8.49 -6.48
CA GLN A 81 -16.75 -8.62 -6.32
C GLN A 81 -16.38 -8.48 -4.84
N MET A 82 -15.92 -9.59 -4.25
CA MET A 82 -15.52 -9.67 -2.85
C MET A 82 -14.06 -9.22 -2.66
N PHE A 83 -13.81 -8.41 -1.64
CA PHE A 83 -12.49 -7.89 -1.27
C PHE A 83 -12.16 -8.18 0.19
N ASN A 84 -10.87 -8.19 0.51
CA ASN A 84 -10.35 -8.42 1.87
C ASN A 84 -9.91 -7.11 2.54
N ASN A 85 -10.58 -5.99 2.25
CA ASN A 85 -10.18 -4.71 2.82
C ASN A 85 -10.43 -4.69 4.34
N ASN A 86 -11.62 -5.13 4.79
CA ASN A 86 -11.96 -5.17 6.22
C ASN A 86 -11.05 -6.12 7.00
N ARG A 87 -10.74 -7.30 6.45
CA ARG A 87 -9.74 -8.21 7.01
C ARG A 87 -8.37 -7.57 7.19
N GLN A 88 -7.91 -6.76 6.22
CA GLN A 88 -6.65 -6.03 6.35
C GLN A 88 -6.70 -4.96 7.44
N ILE A 89 -7.83 -4.24 7.57
CA ILE A 89 -8.02 -3.23 8.61
C ILE A 89 -7.98 -3.87 10.00
N VAL A 90 -8.84 -4.86 10.26
CA VAL A 90 -8.97 -5.52 11.56
C VAL A 90 -7.65 -6.15 11.99
N SER A 91 -7.09 -7.04 11.18
CA SER A 91 -5.85 -7.73 11.56
C SER A 91 -4.64 -6.81 11.67
N THR A 92 -4.67 -5.60 11.08
CA THR A 92 -3.62 -4.60 11.31
C THR A 92 -3.87 -3.83 12.61
N LEU A 93 -5.08 -3.27 12.80
CA LEU A 93 -5.40 -2.42 13.94
C LEU A 93 -5.39 -3.18 15.26
N ASP A 94 -5.90 -4.40 15.30
CA ASP A 94 -5.93 -5.20 16.52
C ASP A 94 -4.52 -5.43 17.04
N GLY A 95 -3.58 -5.79 16.17
CA GLY A 95 -2.17 -5.89 16.52
C GLY A 95 -1.54 -4.56 16.95
N LEU A 96 -1.87 -3.46 16.25
CA LEU A 96 -1.34 -2.13 16.56
C LEU A 96 -1.84 -1.58 17.90
N HIS A 97 -3.04 -1.94 18.36
CA HIS A 97 -3.58 -1.52 19.66
C HIS A 97 -2.75 -1.99 20.86
N HIS A 98 -1.96 -3.05 20.69
CA HIS A 98 -1.10 -3.61 21.74
C HIS A 98 0.32 -3.05 21.72
N VAL A 99 0.63 -2.11 20.83
CA VAL A 99 1.96 -1.52 20.72
C VAL A 99 2.14 -0.38 21.71
N THR A 100 3.19 -0.46 22.52
CA THR A 100 3.54 0.55 23.53
C THR A 100 4.92 1.18 23.33
N THR A 101 5.70 0.67 22.37
CA THR A 101 7.00 1.22 22.01
C THR A 101 6.84 2.52 21.21
N PRO A 102 7.85 3.40 21.14
CA PRO A 102 7.77 4.64 20.39
C PRO A 102 7.79 4.46 18.85
N TYR A 103 8.30 3.33 18.37
CA TYR A 103 8.33 2.99 16.95
C TYR A 103 7.65 1.66 16.68
N THR A 104 7.08 1.53 15.49
CA THR A 104 6.35 0.34 15.07
C THR A 104 6.64 -0.01 13.63
N MET A 105 6.72 -1.33 13.37
CA MET A 105 6.69 -1.88 12.03
C MET A 105 5.39 -2.67 11.83
N LYS A 106 4.60 -2.32 10.83
CA LYS A 106 3.58 -3.20 10.29
C LYS A 106 4.20 -4.01 9.15
N LEU A 107 4.23 -5.33 9.28
CA LEU A 107 4.78 -6.24 8.27
C LEU A 107 3.72 -7.30 7.92
N ARG A 108 3.42 -7.51 6.64
CA ARG A 108 2.56 -8.65 6.26
C ARG A 108 3.27 -9.98 6.55
N SER A 109 2.52 -10.97 7.01
CA SER A 109 3.00 -12.33 7.30
C SER A 109 3.62 -13.06 6.09
N ASP A 110 3.32 -12.62 4.87
CA ASP A 110 3.88 -13.14 3.62
C ASP A 110 5.11 -12.35 3.09
N ASN A 111 5.67 -11.43 3.89
CA ASN A 111 6.90 -10.69 3.61
C ASN A 111 7.90 -10.89 4.76
N TYR A 112 9.18 -10.60 4.54
CA TYR A 112 10.23 -10.80 5.55
C TYR A 112 11.30 -9.72 5.44
N LEU A 113 12.12 -9.54 6.48
CA LEU A 113 13.25 -8.63 6.46
C LEU A 113 14.46 -9.28 5.79
N ILE A 114 15.26 -8.48 5.09
CA ILE A 114 16.58 -8.86 4.56
C ILE A 114 17.71 -7.93 5.07
N SER A 115 17.33 -6.84 5.74
CA SER A 115 18.21 -5.92 6.47
C SER A 115 17.37 -4.99 7.36
N ASP A 116 18.04 -4.13 8.12
CA ASP A 116 17.48 -3.05 8.93
C ASP A 116 17.56 -1.67 8.26
N ALA A 117 17.79 -1.63 6.94
CA ALA A 117 18.05 -0.40 6.17
C ALA A 117 16.94 0.65 6.26
N PHE A 118 15.70 0.24 6.52
CA PHE A 118 14.57 1.13 6.78
C PHE A 118 14.81 2.09 7.96
N LEU A 119 15.60 1.70 8.96
CA LEU A 119 15.96 2.55 10.11
C LEU A 119 16.68 3.81 9.64
N HIS A 120 17.66 3.63 8.76
CA HIS A 120 18.41 4.76 8.18
C HIS A 120 17.53 5.59 7.23
N LEU A 121 16.76 4.92 6.36
CA LEU A 121 15.87 5.60 5.41
C LEU A 121 14.86 6.51 6.08
N GLN A 122 14.30 6.10 7.22
CA GLN A 122 13.31 6.87 7.97
C GLN A 122 13.87 8.23 8.46
N GLN A 123 15.17 8.30 8.73
CA GLN A 123 15.86 9.48 9.24
C GLN A 123 16.60 10.29 8.17
N ALA A 124 16.80 9.72 6.97
CA ALA A 124 17.61 10.31 5.90
C ALA A 124 17.02 11.60 5.28
N PHE A 125 15.77 11.93 5.57
CA PHE A 125 15.03 13.03 4.95
C PHE A 125 14.34 13.89 6.03
N PRO A 126 15.07 14.75 6.76
CA PRO A 126 14.53 15.44 7.93
C PRO A 126 13.67 16.68 7.60
N LYS A 127 13.94 17.38 6.48
CA LYS A 127 13.22 18.63 6.16
C LYS A 127 11.80 18.34 5.65
N ARG A 128 10.87 19.23 5.96
CA ARG A 128 9.44 19.18 5.58
C ARG A 128 8.93 20.60 5.36
N CYS A 129 7.89 20.74 4.56
CA CYS A 129 7.10 21.98 4.58
C CYS A 129 5.93 21.82 5.55
N ASN A 130 5.17 22.90 5.77
CA ASN A 130 4.07 22.91 6.72
C ASN A 130 2.77 22.37 6.09
N GLU A 131 2.61 22.52 4.78
CA GLU A 131 1.43 22.11 4.05
C GLU A 131 1.35 20.58 3.90
N ASP A 132 0.18 20.01 4.10
CA ASP A 132 -0.10 18.56 4.07
C ASP A 132 0.88 17.73 4.91
N ARG A 133 1.40 18.30 6.00
CA ARG A 133 2.20 17.59 6.99
C ARG A 133 1.27 17.06 8.08
N PHE A 134 0.89 15.81 7.95
CA PHE A 134 -0.04 15.13 8.86
C PHE A 134 0.67 14.34 9.96
N PHE A 135 1.89 13.87 9.69
CA PHE A 135 2.62 12.98 10.59
C PHE A 135 3.74 13.68 11.37
N ASN A 136 4.07 13.12 12.53
CA ASN A 136 5.16 13.58 13.38
C ASN A 136 6.52 13.25 12.76
N GLU A 137 6.68 12.09 12.14
CA GLU A 137 7.83 11.67 11.34
C GLU A 137 7.35 11.02 10.03
N ARG A 138 8.24 10.87 9.05
CA ARG A 138 7.87 10.15 7.83
C ARG A 138 7.76 8.66 8.12
N VAL A 139 6.74 8.03 7.55
CA VAL A 139 6.57 6.58 7.56
C VAL A 139 7.24 5.97 6.32
N VAL A 140 8.14 5.02 6.52
CA VAL A 140 8.80 4.28 5.44
C VAL A 140 7.83 3.23 4.90
N VAL A 141 7.69 3.21 3.58
CA VAL A 141 6.83 2.27 2.85
C VAL A 141 7.57 1.75 1.62
N ILE A 142 7.24 0.53 1.20
CA ILE A 142 7.79 -0.01 -0.04
C ILE A 142 7.00 0.48 -1.27
N ASN A 143 7.67 0.55 -2.41
CA ASN A 143 7.04 0.98 -3.66
C ASN A 143 6.24 -0.11 -4.36
N THR A 144 6.34 -1.37 -3.93
CA THR A 144 5.61 -2.49 -4.51
C THR A 144 4.12 -2.27 -4.27
N PHE A 145 3.35 -2.07 -5.34
CA PHE A 145 1.95 -1.62 -5.31
C PHE A 145 1.72 -0.16 -4.87
N THR A 146 2.75 0.65 -4.67
CA THR A 146 2.63 2.12 -4.57
C THR A 146 2.66 2.70 -5.99
N ARG A 147 1.50 2.79 -6.63
CA ARG A 147 1.40 3.09 -8.07
C ARG A 147 1.51 4.58 -8.35
N ARG A 148 2.28 4.90 -9.38
CA ARG A 148 2.26 6.20 -10.06
C ARG A 148 1.33 6.16 -11.28
N TYR A 149 1.18 4.99 -11.90
CA TYR A 149 0.32 4.80 -13.07
C TYR A 149 -0.58 3.57 -12.94
N ALA A 150 -1.83 3.70 -13.39
CA ALA A 150 -2.76 2.60 -13.61
C ALA A 150 -3.49 2.81 -14.94
N LYS A 151 -3.80 1.73 -15.66
CA LYS A 151 -4.53 1.81 -16.96
C LYS A 151 -3.89 2.73 -18.01
N GLY A 152 -2.58 2.98 -17.88
CA GLY A 152 -1.82 3.87 -18.76
C GLY A 152 -1.93 5.36 -18.44
N LEU A 153 -2.52 5.71 -17.30
CA LEU A 153 -2.75 7.08 -16.83
C LEU A 153 -2.16 7.26 -15.42
N PRO A 154 -1.77 8.47 -15.02
CA PRO A 154 -1.34 8.76 -13.65
C PRO A 154 -2.45 8.42 -12.64
N VAL A 155 -2.07 8.09 -11.41
CA VAL A 155 -3.03 7.93 -10.30
C VAL A 155 -2.50 8.60 -9.04
N VAL A 156 -3.41 8.97 -8.16
CA VAL A 156 -3.13 9.63 -6.87
C VAL A 156 -3.51 8.71 -5.70
N PHE A 157 -2.97 8.97 -4.52
CA PHE A 157 -3.31 8.28 -3.26
C PHE A 157 -3.14 6.76 -3.26
N HIS A 158 -2.31 6.21 -4.14
CA HIS A 158 -2.13 4.76 -4.26
C HIS A 158 -0.90 4.29 -3.48
N MET A 159 -1.09 3.86 -2.24
CA MET A 159 -0.02 3.39 -1.34
C MET A 159 0.02 1.86 -1.24
N SER A 160 1.17 1.24 -1.00
CA SER A 160 1.27 -0.20 -0.71
C SER A 160 0.67 -0.55 0.65
N ASP A 161 0.11 -1.74 0.84
CA ASP A 161 -0.33 -2.24 2.14
C ASP A 161 0.73 -3.13 2.84
N PHE A 162 1.91 -3.31 2.24
CA PHE A 162 2.81 -4.42 2.60
C PHE A 162 3.69 -4.21 3.82
N PHE A 163 4.19 -2.99 3.97
CA PHE A 163 5.20 -2.63 4.96
C PHE A 163 5.04 -1.16 5.33
N TYR A 164 5.00 -0.87 6.62
CA TYR A 164 5.03 0.49 7.18
C TYR A 164 5.97 0.50 8.38
N PHE A 165 6.88 1.47 8.44
CA PHE A 165 7.74 1.68 9.59
C PHE A 165 7.85 3.16 9.94
N GLY A 166 7.65 3.52 11.20
CA GLY A 166 7.75 4.89 11.66
C GLY A 166 7.35 5.01 13.13
N ARG A 167 7.10 6.25 13.57
CA ARG A 167 6.51 6.53 14.88
C ARG A 167 5.21 5.76 15.03
N THR A 168 4.99 5.19 16.21
CA THR A 168 3.83 4.37 16.49
C THR A 168 2.52 5.08 16.19
N GLU A 169 2.39 6.34 16.58
CA GLU A 169 1.20 7.14 16.32
C GLU A 169 0.97 7.39 14.81
N ASP A 170 2.03 7.57 14.03
CA ASP A 170 1.93 7.81 12.58
C ASP A 170 1.57 6.51 11.82
N VAL A 171 2.13 5.38 12.25
CA VAL A 171 1.77 4.06 11.68
C VAL A 171 0.33 3.69 12.05
N ILE A 172 -0.11 3.95 13.28
CA ILE A 172 -1.52 3.79 13.68
C ILE A 172 -2.41 4.68 12.82
N ALA A 173 -2.04 5.95 12.61
CA ALA A 173 -2.82 6.86 11.77
C ALA A 173 -2.99 6.35 10.33
N CYS A 174 -2.00 5.65 9.76
CA CYS A 174 -2.11 5.03 8.43
C CYS A 174 -3.18 3.93 8.34
N TRP A 175 -3.62 3.37 9.47
CA TRP A 175 -4.54 2.23 9.50
C TRP A 175 -5.82 2.49 10.29
N LYS A 176 -5.87 3.55 11.10
CA LYS A 176 -7.03 3.96 11.89
C LYS A 176 -8.14 4.46 10.98
N MET A 177 -9.04 3.55 10.64
CA MET A 177 -10.21 3.82 9.82
C MET A 177 -11.36 2.87 10.18
N PRO A 178 -12.62 3.27 9.99
CA PRO A 178 -13.75 2.36 10.13
C PRO A 178 -13.71 1.26 9.07
N LEU A 179 -14.44 0.17 9.32
CA LEU A 179 -14.67 -0.85 8.31
C LEU A 179 -15.38 -0.24 7.10
N ILE A 180 -15.06 -0.78 5.92
CA ILE A 180 -15.66 -0.37 4.66
C ILE A 180 -16.97 -1.13 4.49
N GLU A 181 -18.07 -0.39 4.44
CA GLU A 181 -19.39 -0.90 4.12
C GLU A 181 -19.45 -1.48 2.72
N ASP A 182 -20.36 -2.43 2.52
CA ASP A 182 -20.62 -3.03 1.23
C ASP A 182 -21.21 -1.99 0.26
N PHE A 183 -20.66 -1.98 -0.95
CA PHE A 183 -21.20 -1.19 -2.03
C PHE A 183 -22.57 -1.72 -2.45
N ILE A 184 -23.59 -0.87 -2.37
CA ILE A 184 -24.94 -1.16 -2.85
C ILE A 184 -25.12 -0.55 -4.25
N ALA A 185 -25.36 -1.39 -5.25
CA ALA A 185 -25.60 -0.93 -6.61
C ALA A 185 -26.89 -0.11 -6.72
N THR A 186 -26.83 0.97 -7.49
CA THR A 186 -28.00 1.80 -7.82
C THR A 186 -28.18 1.90 -9.34
N LYS A 187 -29.28 2.53 -9.78
CA LYS A 187 -29.50 2.77 -11.22
C LYS A 187 -28.40 3.64 -11.85
N ASP A 188 -27.87 4.61 -11.09
CA ASP A 188 -26.85 5.54 -11.57
C ASP A 188 -25.44 4.95 -11.46
N THR A 189 -25.22 4.11 -10.44
CA THR A 189 -23.95 3.42 -10.18
C THR A 189 -24.16 1.89 -10.13
N PRO A 190 -24.44 1.24 -11.26
CA PRO A 190 -24.80 -0.18 -11.24
C PRO A 190 -23.63 -1.13 -10.91
N TYR A 191 -22.38 -0.69 -11.12
CA TYR A 191 -21.20 -1.56 -10.97
C TYR A 191 -20.21 -1.10 -9.91
N ASN A 192 -20.12 0.20 -9.63
CA ASN A 192 -19.23 0.79 -8.63
C ASN A 192 -19.57 2.27 -8.45
N ILE A 193 -19.14 2.87 -7.33
CA ILE A 193 -19.33 4.31 -7.01
C ILE A 193 -18.88 5.22 -8.16
N GLY A 194 -17.80 4.86 -8.85
CA GLY A 194 -17.22 5.67 -9.93
C GLY A 194 -17.74 5.40 -11.32
N PHE A 195 -18.84 4.64 -11.47
CA PHE A 195 -19.37 4.33 -12.79
C PHE A 195 -19.62 5.62 -13.61
N PRO A 196 -19.21 5.70 -14.90
CA PRO A 196 -18.70 4.63 -15.78
C PRO A 196 -17.21 4.28 -15.66
N ASP A 197 -16.47 4.99 -14.82
CA ASP A 197 -15.05 4.76 -14.61
C ASP A 197 -14.74 3.45 -13.85
N TYR A 198 -13.45 3.23 -13.61
CA TYR A 198 -12.98 2.09 -12.84
C TYR A 198 -13.16 2.36 -11.34
N SER A 199 -13.52 1.31 -10.59
CA SER A 199 -13.58 1.35 -9.14
C SER A 199 -12.22 1.74 -8.55
N ILE A 200 -12.26 2.52 -7.46
CA ILE A 200 -11.08 2.89 -6.68
C ILE A 200 -10.28 1.62 -6.32
N ASP A 201 -8.96 1.63 -6.47
CA ASP A 201 -8.13 0.46 -6.13
C ASP A 201 -8.23 0.13 -4.63
N CYS A 202 -7.96 -1.12 -4.24
CA CYS A 202 -8.07 -1.53 -2.84
C CYS A 202 -7.13 -0.72 -1.94
N THR A 203 -5.92 -0.41 -2.41
CA THR A 203 -4.97 0.33 -1.60
C THR A 203 -5.15 1.84 -1.66
N GLN A 204 -5.74 2.37 -2.74
CA GLN A 204 -6.25 3.75 -2.75
C GLN A 204 -7.35 3.92 -1.70
N MET A 205 -8.28 2.98 -1.62
CA MET A 205 -9.37 3.04 -0.64
C MET A 205 -8.84 3.03 0.80
N LEU A 206 -7.93 2.12 1.14
CA LEU A 206 -7.34 2.08 2.48
C LEU A 206 -6.63 3.39 2.83
N PHE A 207 -5.79 3.89 1.92
CA PHE A 207 -5.06 5.13 2.14
C PHE A 207 -6.01 6.34 2.30
N ILE A 208 -6.98 6.49 1.40
CA ILE A 208 -7.96 7.58 1.45
C ILE A 208 -8.73 7.56 2.77
N ARG A 209 -9.27 6.40 3.16
CA ARG A 209 -10.06 6.26 4.38
C ARG A 209 -9.25 6.57 5.64
N ALA A 210 -7.98 6.15 5.68
CA ALA A 210 -7.08 6.51 6.77
C ALA A 210 -6.83 8.01 6.84
N MET A 211 -6.51 8.64 5.69
CA MET A 211 -6.08 10.03 5.66
C MET A 211 -7.23 11.04 5.79
N GLN A 212 -8.49 10.61 5.57
CA GLN A 212 -9.68 11.43 5.78
C GLN A 212 -9.82 11.96 7.22
N GLN A 213 -9.22 11.28 8.21
CA GLN A 213 -9.20 11.80 9.58
C GLN A 213 -8.46 13.14 9.73
N PHE A 214 -7.57 13.46 8.77
CA PHE A 214 -6.82 14.72 8.75
C PHE A 214 -7.41 15.75 7.78
N ASP A 215 -7.87 15.30 6.61
CA ASP A 215 -8.40 16.18 5.58
C ASP A 215 -9.46 15.46 4.72
N GLN A 216 -10.66 16.02 4.63
CA GLN A 216 -11.75 15.42 3.85
C GLN A 216 -11.52 15.52 2.34
N SER A 217 -10.53 16.31 1.89
CA SER A 217 -10.11 16.42 0.49
C SER A 217 -9.48 15.13 -0.05
N PHE A 218 -9.12 14.18 0.83
CA PHE A 218 -8.85 12.80 0.43
C PHE A 218 -10.14 12.15 -0.07
N ALA A 219 -10.42 12.32 -1.36
CA ALA A 219 -11.60 11.76 -2.02
C ALA A 219 -11.31 11.48 -3.50
N LEU A 220 -11.87 10.38 -4.01
CA LEU A 220 -11.84 10.04 -5.43
C LEU A 220 -13.22 9.58 -5.89
N ASN A 221 -13.60 9.99 -7.09
CA ASN A 221 -14.77 9.47 -7.78
C ASN A 221 -14.47 8.12 -8.44
N GLY A 222 -13.21 7.81 -8.77
CA GLY A 222 -12.81 6.54 -9.35
C GLY A 222 -11.29 6.38 -9.40
N LEU A 223 -10.79 5.23 -9.87
CA LEU A 223 -9.36 4.91 -9.93
C LEU A 223 -8.50 6.01 -10.58
N LEU A 224 -9.05 6.64 -11.63
CA LEU A 224 -8.36 7.56 -12.51
C LEU A 224 -8.72 9.03 -12.24
N ASP A 225 -9.41 9.32 -11.14
CA ASP A 225 -9.72 10.70 -10.73
C ASP A 225 -8.45 11.38 -10.23
N ASN A 226 -7.77 12.12 -11.11
CA ASN A 226 -6.40 12.59 -10.91
C ASN A 226 -6.20 14.02 -11.42
N ASN A 227 -7.17 14.91 -11.22
CA ASN A 227 -7.05 16.30 -11.65
C ASN A 227 -5.76 16.97 -11.08
N PRO A 228 -5.29 18.08 -11.68
CA PRO A 228 -4.01 18.69 -11.28
C PRO A 228 -3.92 19.04 -9.78
N GLU A 229 -5.01 19.49 -9.17
CA GLU A 229 -5.05 19.82 -7.73
C GLU A 229 -4.85 18.57 -6.87
N LYS A 230 -5.55 17.48 -7.18
CA LYS A 230 -5.38 16.19 -6.49
C LYS A 230 -3.98 15.62 -6.68
N GLN A 231 -3.38 15.80 -7.86
CA GLN A 231 -2.01 15.37 -8.11
C GLN A 231 -1.01 16.15 -7.26
N ILE A 232 -1.14 17.48 -7.18
CA ILE A 232 -0.28 18.32 -6.34
C ILE A 232 -0.45 17.96 -4.86
N PHE A 233 -1.70 17.81 -4.40
CA PHE A 233 -2.01 17.41 -3.03
C PHE A 233 -1.44 16.02 -2.68
N SER A 234 -1.63 15.02 -3.55
CA SER A 234 -1.06 13.69 -3.36
C SER A 234 0.46 13.70 -3.33
N ASP A 235 1.11 14.45 -4.24
CA ASP A 235 2.55 14.54 -4.32
C ASP A 235 3.15 15.21 -3.07
N ARG A 236 2.53 16.30 -2.58
CA ARG A 236 2.98 17.02 -1.38
C ARG A 236 2.74 16.20 -0.11
N CYS A 237 1.59 15.53 0.00
CA CYS A 237 1.33 14.56 1.06
C CYS A 237 2.38 13.44 1.09
N PHE A 238 2.70 12.84 -0.06
CA PHE A 238 3.72 11.79 -0.15
C PHE A 238 5.12 12.32 0.21
N ALA A 239 5.45 13.54 -0.19
CA ALA A 239 6.73 14.17 0.14
C ALA A 239 6.87 14.43 1.64
N ASN A 240 5.82 14.90 2.33
CA ASN A 240 5.89 15.28 3.75
C ASN A 240 5.75 14.13 4.74
N ASN A 241 4.98 13.09 4.39
CA ASN A 241 4.55 12.08 5.36
C ASN A 241 5.17 10.69 5.13
N PHE A 242 5.74 10.43 3.96
CA PHE A 242 6.23 9.09 3.61
C PHE A 242 7.64 9.12 3.04
N VAL A 243 8.36 8.01 3.20
CA VAL A 243 9.55 7.68 2.39
C VAL A 243 9.20 6.46 1.54
N ILE A 244 9.11 6.63 0.23
CA ILE A 244 8.69 5.58 -0.70
C ILE A 244 9.91 5.04 -1.45
N ALA A 245 10.39 3.85 -1.08
CA ALA A 245 11.57 3.23 -1.69
C ALA A 245 11.28 1.79 -2.17
N ASP A 246 12.15 1.22 -3.02
CA ASP A 246 11.97 -0.17 -3.43
C ASP A 246 12.31 -1.17 -2.31
N PRO A 247 11.82 -2.42 -2.37
CA PRO A 247 11.99 -3.38 -1.28
C PRO A 247 13.47 -3.62 -0.91
N GLN A 248 14.39 -3.60 -1.87
CA GLN A 248 15.81 -3.82 -1.60
C GLN A 248 16.39 -2.66 -0.77
N GLN A 249 16.04 -1.42 -1.11
CA GLN A 249 16.48 -0.25 -0.34
C GLN A 249 15.88 -0.22 1.06
N VAL A 250 14.62 -0.61 1.22
CA VAL A 250 13.94 -0.68 2.53
C VAL A 250 14.47 -1.84 3.38
N GLY A 251 14.98 -2.91 2.77
CA GLY A 251 15.39 -4.12 3.49
C GLY A 251 14.26 -5.14 3.65
N VAL A 252 13.33 -5.19 2.69
CA VAL A 252 12.17 -6.09 2.70
C VAL A 252 12.25 -7.09 1.54
N GLY A 253 12.14 -8.37 1.87
CA GLY A 253 11.88 -9.47 0.95
C GLY A 253 10.38 -9.75 0.80
N LEU A 254 9.99 -10.19 -0.39
CA LEU A 254 8.60 -10.54 -0.73
C LEU A 254 8.49 -12.05 -0.97
N CYS A 255 7.33 -12.66 -0.71
CA CYS A 255 7.11 -14.06 -1.08
C CYS A 255 7.26 -14.31 -2.60
N ARG A 256 7.52 -15.56 -2.96
CA ARG A 256 7.81 -16.00 -4.33
C ARG A 256 6.71 -15.62 -5.33
N LYS A 257 5.45 -15.57 -4.89
CA LYS A 257 4.33 -15.11 -5.72
C LYS A 257 4.56 -13.71 -6.26
N PHE A 258 5.02 -12.77 -5.42
CA PHE A 258 5.26 -11.38 -5.82
C PHE A 258 6.61 -11.17 -6.51
N VAL A 259 7.58 -12.07 -6.30
CA VAL A 259 8.89 -12.02 -6.96
C VAL A 259 8.85 -12.60 -8.38
N VAL A 260 8.10 -13.69 -8.60
CA VAL A 260 8.21 -14.47 -9.85
C VAL A 260 6.92 -14.41 -10.68
N LYS A 261 5.76 -14.60 -10.05
CA LYS A 261 4.51 -14.89 -10.78
C LYS A 261 3.65 -13.65 -11.04
N ALA A 262 3.58 -12.73 -10.08
CA ALA A 262 2.66 -11.60 -10.13
C ALA A 262 3.07 -10.56 -11.18
N ARG A 263 2.09 -9.87 -11.76
CA ARG A 263 2.33 -8.76 -12.70
C ARG A 263 3.27 -7.68 -12.14
N VAL A 264 3.30 -7.55 -10.80
CA VAL A 264 4.15 -6.61 -10.06
C VAL A 264 5.65 -6.88 -10.27
N SER A 265 6.07 -8.14 -10.52
CA SER A 265 7.47 -8.49 -10.76
C SER A 265 7.94 -8.20 -12.20
N ARG A 266 7.00 -8.12 -13.15
CA ARG A 266 7.29 -7.85 -14.56
C ARG A 266 7.67 -6.39 -14.75
N THR A 267 8.48 -6.10 -15.76
CA THR A 267 8.89 -4.71 -16.11
C THR A 267 7.69 -3.77 -16.19
N LYS A 268 6.59 -4.20 -16.83
CA LYS A 268 5.33 -3.44 -16.93
C LYS A 268 4.74 -3.02 -15.58
N GLY A 269 4.86 -3.85 -14.54
CA GLY A 269 4.43 -3.52 -13.19
C GLY A 269 5.41 -2.57 -12.50
N LYS A 270 6.70 -2.95 -12.50
CA LYS A 270 7.78 -2.19 -11.83
C LYS A 270 7.83 -0.73 -12.26
N VAL A 271 7.77 -0.45 -13.56
CA VAL A 271 7.85 0.92 -14.08
C VAL A 271 6.56 1.74 -13.91
N ALA A 272 5.45 1.09 -13.51
CA ALA A 272 4.20 1.78 -13.16
C ALA A 272 4.16 2.22 -11.68
N HIS A 273 5.04 1.69 -10.83
CA HIS A 273 5.19 2.14 -9.45
C HIS A 273 6.03 3.41 -9.36
N TRP A 274 5.89 4.09 -8.22
CA TRP A 274 6.84 5.11 -7.81
C TRP A 274 8.26 4.54 -7.73
N GLN A 275 9.23 5.23 -8.30
CA GLN A 275 10.64 4.94 -8.04
C GLN A 275 11.13 5.80 -6.88
N PHE A 276 12.10 5.30 -6.11
CA PHE A 276 12.67 6.08 -5.00
C PHE A 276 13.23 7.43 -5.49
N LYS A 277 13.90 7.44 -6.64
CA LYS A 277 14.41 8.67 -7.26
C LYS A 277 13.30 9.66 -7.63
N GLU A 278 12.12 9.20 -8.02
CA GLU A 278 10.96 10.07 -8.26
C GLU A 278 10.38 10.61 -6.96
N TRP A 279 10.36 9.81 -5.89
CA TRP A 279 9.98 10.31 -4.57
C TRP A 279 10.99 11.34 -4.04
N GLN A 280 12.29 11.13 -4.25
CA GLN A 280 13.32 12.11 -3.91
C GLN A 280 13.17 13.43 -4.71
N GLN A 281 12.64 13.38 -5.95
CA GLN A 281 12.26 14.59 -6.69
C GLN A 281 11.11 15.33 -6.00
N LEU A 282 10.12 14.62 -5.44
CA LEU A 282 9.06 15.25 -4.66
C LEU A 282 9.63 15.89 -3.38
N TYR A 283 10.47 15.17 -2.65
CA TYR A 283 11.15 15.70 -1.47
C TYR A 283 11.94 16.96 -1.80
N LYS A 284 12.74 16.95 -2.87
CA LYS A 284 13.46 18.14 -3.33
C LYS A 284 12.51 19.29 -3.68
N LYS A 285 11.42 19.00 -4.39
CA LYS A 285 10.47 20.01 -4.86
C LYS A 285 9.71 20.69 -3.72
N TYR A 286 9.21 19.91 -2.75
CA TYR A 286 8.29 20.42 -1.73
C TYR A 286 8.93 20.64 -0.36
N CYS A 287 9.99 19.91 -0.02
CA CYS A 287 10.53 19.89 1.35
C CYS A 287 11.95 20.45 1.46
N ASP A 288 12.81 20.19 0.48
CA ASP A 288 14.20 20.65 0.50
C ASP A 288 14.72 21.00 -0.89
N PRO A 289 14.53 22.24 -1.36
CA PRO A 289 15.02 22.69 -2.67
C PRO A 289 16.53 22.49 -2.87
N ASN A 290 17.30 22.48 -1.77
CA ASN A 290 18.75 22.31 -1.77
C ASN A 290 19.19 20.84 -1.69
N PHE A 291 18.26 19.89 -1.65
CA PHE A 291 18.59 18.46 -1.61
C PHE A 291 19.41 18.05 -2.83
N ASP A 292 20.56 17.42 -2.60
CA ASP A 292 21.41 16.91 -3.68
C ASP A 292 20.83 15.61 -4.24
N LEU A 293 20.04 15.75 -5.31
CA LEU A 293 19.42 14.64 -5.99
C LEU A 293 20.38 14.04 -7.02
N GLN A 294 21.01 12.95 -6.64
CA GLN A 294 21.75 12.09 -7.56
C GLN A 294 20.77 11.24 -8.39
N TYR A 295 20.26 11.79 -9.50
CA TYR A 295 19.38 11.08 -10.44
C TYR A 295 19.87 11.24 -11.88
N PRO A 296 20.75 10.34 -12.37
CA PRO A 296 21.34 10.45 -13.70
C PRO A 296 20.29 10.58 -14.80
N ILE A 297 20.52 11.52 -15.73
CA ILE A 297 19.63 11.81 -16.86
C ILE A 297 19.33 10.54 -17.67
N PHE A 298 20.33 9.69 -17.89
CA PHE A 298 20.14 8.40 -18.56
C PHE A 298 19.12 7.48 -17.86
N ALA A 299 19.13 7.44 -16.52
CA ALA A 299 18.17 6.64 -15.76
C ALA A 299 16.74 7.19 -15.87
N GLN A 300 16.59 8.51 -15.92
CA GLN A 300 15.30 9.18 -16.16
C GLN A 300 14.75 8.84 -17.56
N TYR A 301 15.57 9.00 -18.60
CA TYR A 301 15.19 8.65 -19.97
C TYR A 301 14.87 7.17 -20.12
N LYS A 302 15.68 6.28 -19.55
CA LYS A 302 15.42 4.84 -19.56
C LYS A 302 14.07 4.50 -18.95
N LEU A 303 13.74 5.07 -17.78
CA LEU A 303 12.44 4.86 -17.14
C LEU A 303 11.29 5.41 -17.99
N PHE A 304 11.45 6.60 -18.56
CA PHE A 304 10.46 7.19 -19.45
C PHE A 304 10.21 6.32 -20.69
N LEU A 305 11.26 5.87 -21.38
CA LEU A 305 11.16 4.97 -22.53
C LEU A 305 10.47 3.65 -22.16
N GLN A 306 10.81 3.07 -21.01
CA GLN A 306 10.11 1.88 -20.52
C GLN A 306 8.61 2.14 -20.29
N ARG A 307 8.22 3.32 -19.79
CA ARG A 307 6.80 3.68 -19.65
C ARG A 307 6.11 3.91 -21.00
N CYS A 308 6.80 4.48 -21.98
CA CYS A 308 6.30 4.57 -23.36
C CYS A 308 6.03 3.20 -23.96
N LEU A 309 6.83 2.18 -23.64
CA LEU A 309 6.64 0.81 -24.13
C LEU A 309 5.57 0.05 -23.34
N TYR A 310 5.56 0.18 -22.01
CA TYR A 310 4.79 -0.75 -21.15
C TYR A 310 3.55 -0.13 -20.48
N VAL A 311 3.53 1.19 -20.28
CA VAL A 311 2.48 1.87 -19.50
C VAL A 311 1.54 2.65 -20.42
N PHE A 312 2.07 3.62 -21.16
CA PHE A 312 1.26 4.56 -21.95
C PHE A 312 0.41 3.91 -23.05
N PRO A 313 0.83 2.83 -23.73
CA PRO A 313 -0.01 2.18 -24.74
C PRO A 313 -1.34 1.66 -24.17
N ALA A 314 -1.37 1.32 -22.88
CA ALA A 314 -2.60 0.87 -22.22
C ALA A 314 -3.68 1.99 -22.18
N ARG A 315 -3.32 3.26 -22.33
CA ARG A 315 -4.29 4.38 -22.33
C ARG A 315 -5.31 4.24 -23.46
N LEU A 316 -4.87 3.87 -24.65
CA LEU A 316 -5.74 3.71 -25.83
C LEU A 316 -6.71 2.55 -25.64
N GLU A 317 -6.21 1.42 -25.15
CA GLU A 317 -7.01 0.24 -24.84
C GLU A 317 -8.09 0.57 -23.79
N ASN A 318 -7.72 1.28 -22.72
CA ASN A 318 -8.66 1.60 -21.65
C ASN A 318 -9.67 2.68 -22.07
N LYS A 319 -9.31 3.63 -22.92
CA LYS A 319 -10.27 4.59 -23.51
C LYS A 319 -11.38 3.85 -24.28
N ARG A 320 -11.02 2.86 -25.09
CA ARG A 320 -12.01 2.01 -25.81
C ARG A 320 -12.89 1.21 -24.84
N ARG A 321 -12.30 0.63 -23.78
CA ARG A 321 -13.04 -0.12 -22.75
C ARG A 321 -14.05 0.77 -22.02
N LEU A 322 -13.68 2.00 -21.63
CA LEU A 322 -14.60 2.93 -20.97
C LEU A 322 -15.78 3.34 -21.88
N GLN A 323 -15.51 3.61 -23.16
CA GLN A 323 -16.57 3.88 -24.14
C GLN A 323 -17.53 2.70 -24.29
N GLN A 324 -17.02 1.46 -24.31
CA GLN A 324 -17.87 0.27 -24.36
C GLN A 324 -18.71 0.08 -23.10
N ARG A 325 -18.17 0.39 -21.91
CA ARG A 325 -18.91 0.32 -20.63
C ARG A 325 -20.09 1.29 -20.61
N GLN A 326 -19.90 2.51 -21.12
CA GLN A 326 -20.98 3.49 -21.26
C GLN A 326 -22.08 2.98 -22.22
N LYS A 327 -21.69 2.44 -23.38
CA LYS A 327 -22.64 1.92 -24.39
C LYS A 327 -23.47 0.74 -23.89
N LYS A 328 -22.88 -0.21 -23.15
CA LYS A 328 -23.61 -1.39 -22.64
C LYS A 328 -24.74 -1.03 -21.68
N VAL A 329 -24.65 0.10 -20.97
CA VAL A 329 -25.72 0.58 -20.09
C VAL A 329 -26.85 1.25 -20.88
N SER A 330 -26.55 1.85 -22.04
CA SER A 330 -27.57 2.44 -22.93
C SER A 330 -28.45 1.39 -23.63
N VAL A 331 -27.98 0.14 -23.74
CA VAL A 331 -28.68 -0.96 -24.44
C VAL A 331 -29.50 -1.83 -23.47
N ASN A 332 -29.20 -1.77 -22.16
CA ASN A 332 -29.94 -2.45 -21.10
C ASN A 332 -30.94 -1.53 -20.37
N LYS A 333 -31.17 -0.32 -20.89
CA LYS A 333 -32.32 0.55 -20.57
C LYS A 333 -33.36 0.34 -21.66
#